data_AF-K1T0A5-F1
#
_entry.id   AF-K1T0A5-F1
#
_cell.length_a   1.000
_cell.length_b   1.000
_cell.length_c   1.000
_cell.angle_alpha   90.00
_cell.angle_beta   90.00
_cell.angle_gamma   90.00
#
_symmetry.space_group_name_H-M   'P 1'
#
loop_
_entity.id
_entity.type
_entity.pdbx_description
1 polymer ?
#
loop_
_entity_poly.entity_id
_entity_poly.type
_entity_poly.pdbx_seq_one_letter_code
_entity_poly.pdbx_strand_id
1 'polypeptide(L)' 'MKLTCAIIDDEPLAVELLESYVRKTPFLELKGAYNGGITALEAL' A
#
# COMPACT_ATOMS: atom_id res chain seq x y z
N MET A 1 3.96 7.61 -16.91
CA MET A 1 3.95 6.20 -16.49
C MET A 1 3.93 6.18 -14.97
N LYS A 2 3.08 5.35 -14.34
CA LYS A 2 3.01 5.23 -12.88
C LYS A 2 3.60 3.89 -12.44
N LEU A 3 4.27 3.87 -11.29
CA LEU A 3 4.73 2.66 -10.62
C LEU A 3 3.61 2.17 -9.72
N THR A 4 3.21 0.92 -9.89
CA THR A 4 2.22 0.28 -9.01
C THR A 4 2.88 -0.19 -7.73
N CYS A 5 2.23 0.00 -6.59
CA CYS A 5 2.71 -0.47 -5.30
C CYS A 5 1.59 -1.06 -4.45
N ALA A 6 1.98 -1.81 -3.43
CA ALA A 6 1.11 -2.29 -2.36
C ALA A 6 1.74 -1.95 -1.00
N ILE A 7 0.90 -1.77 0.02
CA ILE A 7 1.32 -1.54 1.41
C ILE A 7 1.10 -2.84 2.19
N ILE A 8 2.08 -3.24 3.01
CA ILE A 8 1.99 -4.41 3.88
C ILE A 8 2.43 -3.97 5.27
N ASP A 9 1.49 -3.80 6.19
CA ASP A 9 1.74 -3.35 7.56
C ASP A 9 0.56 -3.79 8.45
N ASP A 10 0.82 -4.38 9.61
CA ASP A 10 -0.20 -4.88 10.53
C ASP A 10 -0.82 -3.79 11.41
N GLU A 11 -0.22 -2.60 11.46
CA GLU A 11 -0.71 -1.45 12.20
C GLU A 11 -1.58 -0.52 11.32
N PRO A 12 -2.89 -0.38 11.59
CA PRO A 12 -3.80 0.43 10.75
C PRO A 12 -3.38 1.90 10.60
N LEU A 13 -2.79 2.49 11.64
CA LEU A 13 -2.33 3.88 11.59
C LEU A 13 -1.13 4.07 10.66
N ALA A 14 -0.23 3.08 10.59
CA ALA A 14 0.89 3.09 9.67
C ALA A 14 0.42 2.99 8.22
N VAL A 15 -0.57 2.13 7.96
CA VAL A 15 -1.22 2.03 6.64
C VAL A 15 -1.82 3.37 6.23
N GLU A 16 -2.65 4.01 7.08
CA GLU A 16 -3.28 5.30 6.77
C GLU A 16 -2.24 6.39 6.44
N LEU A 17 -1.15 6.43 7.21
CA LEU A 17 -0.04 7.35 6.99
C LEU A 17 0.63 7.11 5.64
N LEU A 18 0.97 5.85 5.32
CA LEU A 18 1.61 5.46 4.07
C LEU A 18 0.72 5.74 2.86
N GLU A 19 -0.58 5.44 2.94
CA GLU A 19 -1.52 5.80 1.89
C GLU A 19 -1.53 7.32 1.65
N SER A 20 -1.44 8.12 2.71
CA SER A 20 -1.36 9.58 2.60
C SER A 20 -0.11 10.03 1.82
N TYR A 21 1.01 9.33 1.99
CA TYR A 21 2.24 9.61 1.24
C TYR A 21 2.16 9.12 -0.20
N VAL A 22 1.54 7.96 -0.45
CA VAL A 22 1.29 7.48 -1.82
C VAL A 22 0.41 8.47 -2.58
N ARG A 23 -0.65 9.00 -1.96
CA ARG A 23 -1.51 10.05 -2.55
C ARG A 23 -0.75 11.34 -2.87
N LYS A 24 0.28 11.67 -2.10
CA LYS A 24 1.17 12.84 -2.31
C LYS A 24 2.30 12.58 -3.31
N THR A 25 2.45 11.35 -3.81
CA THR A 25 3.55 10.95 -4.70
C THR A 25 3.00 10.66 -6.10
N PRO A 26 3.03 11.63 -7.05
CA PRO A 26 2.24 11.55 -8.29
C PRO A 26 2.57 10.39 -9.25
N PHE A 27 3.75 9.80 -9.09
CA PHE A 27 4.22 8.67 -9.90
C PHE A 27 3.88 7.31 -9.29
N LEU A 28 3.29 7.25 -8.10
CA LEU A 28 2.84 6.00 -7.48
C LEU A 28 1.34 5.77 -7.73
N GLU A 29 0.97 4.50 -7.79
CA GLU A 29 -0.41 4.02 -7.83
C GLU A 29 -0.58 2.87 -6.84
N LEU A 30 -1.32 3.12 -5.75
CA LEU A 30 -1.61 2.09 -4.75
C LEU A 30 -2.63 1.09 -5.30
N LYS A 31 -2.26 -0.19 -5.36
CA LYS A 31 -3.15 -1.29 -5.80
C LYS A 31 -3.82 -2.04 -4.65
N GLY A 32 -3.26 -1.96 -3.45
CA GLY A 32 -3.82 -2.60 -2.27
C GLY A 32 -3.02 -2.30 -1.00
N ALA A 33 -3.67 -2.47 0.14
CA ALA A 33 -3.06 -2.40 1.47
C ALA A 33 -3.48 -3.65 2.25
N TYR A 34 -2.53 -4.29 2.92
CA TYR A 34 -2.70 -5.59 3.56
C TYR A 34 -2.11 -5.57 4.96
N ASN A 35 -2.73 -6.30 5.88
CA ASN A 35 -2.29 -6.43 7.26
C ASN A 35 -1.17 -7.45 7.47
N GLY A 36 -0.64 -8.05 6.40
CA GLY A 36 0.39 -9.07 6.50
C GLY A 36 0.80 -9.63 5.15
N GLY A 37 1.93 -10.35 5.13
CA GLY A 37 2.48 -10.91 3.90
C GLY A 37 1.60 -11.99 3.26
N ILE A 38 0.88 -12.76 4.07
CA ILE A 38 -0.02 -13.83 3.58
C ILE A 38 -1.23 -13.22 2.87
N THR A 39 -1.90 -12.24 3.49
CA THR A 39 -3.05 -11.56 2.89
C THR A 39 -2.66 -10.79 1.63
N ALA A 40 -1.43 -10.25 1.59
CA ALA A 40 -0.89 -9.64 0.38
C ALA A 40 -0.61 -10.66 -0.73
N LEU A 41 -0.07 -11.83 -0.40
CA LEU A 41 0.23 -12.90 -1.35
C LEU A 41 -1.04 -13.48 -1.99
N GLU A 42 -2.13 -13.60 -1.22
CA GLU A 42 -3.44 -14.05 -1.72
C GLU A 42 -4.08 -13.08 -2.72
N ALA A 43 -3.62 -11.83 -2.75
CA ALA A 43 -4.15 -10.76 -3.61
C ALA A 43 -3.27 -10.44 -4.84
N LEU A 44 -2.19 -11.20 -5.06
CA LEU A 44 -1.37 -11.17 -6.29
C LEU A 44 -2.10 -11.85 -7.46
#